data_AF-A0A519LHU4-F1
#
_entry.id   AF-A0A519LHU4-F1
#
_cell.length_a   1.000
_cell.length_b   1.000
_cell.length_c   1.000
_cell.angle_alpha   90.00
_cell.angle_beta   90.00
_cell.angle_gamma   90.00
#
_symmetry.space_group_name_H-M   'P 1'
#
loop_
_entity.id
_entity.type
_entity.pdbx_description
1 polymer ?
#
loop_
_entity_poly.entity_id
_entity_poly.type
_entity_poly.pdbx_seq_one_letter_code
_entity_poly.pdbx_strand_id
1 'polypeptide(L)'
;METKFAPSTQRAKLTPMCYCGQHNNKDGKCAPIAGDPDRGYCHSCDKFFDSGEKKPYTPNLQPPKPTDYHPIDFVEKSCKNQKNNLYKFGVSIFEEEKVKREFQLRGVGDARIWAGATIFWQIDNLNRVRYGKVMLYDSFTGKRVKEPFNHFTNIHSIMKLKDFNYK
;
A
#
# COMPACT_ATOMS: atom_id res chain seq x y z
N MET A 1 -17.89 13.17 -36.58
CA MET A 1 -18.48 11.98 -35.90
C MET A 1 -17.65 11.73 -34.66
N GLU A 2 -18.26 11.71 -33.47
CA GLU A 2 -17.54 11.38 -32.25
C GLU A 2 -17.13 9.91 -32.27
N THR A 3 -15.83 9.63 -32.09
CA THR A 3 -15.33 8.26 -31.95
C THR A 3 -15.90 7.65 -30.68
N LYS A 4 -16.81 6.69 -30.81
CA LYS A 4 -17.37 5.95 -29.66
C LYS A 4 -16.45 4.80 -29.29
N PHE A 5 -15.91 4.82 -28.07
CA PHE A 5 -15.12 3.71 -27.53
C PHE A 5 -16.01 2.65 -26.88
N ALA A 6 -15.50 1.41 -26.81
CA ALA A 6 -16.17 0.33 -26.09
C ALA A 6 -16.28 0.63 -24.57
N PRO A 7 -17.37 0.16 -23.91
CA PRO A 7 -17.54 0.28 -22.47
C PRO A 7 -16.36 -0.32 -21.71
N SER A 8 -15.93 0.32 -20.63
CA SER A 8 -14.77 -0.11 -19.81
C SER A 8 -14.84 -1.59 -19.40
N THR A 9 -16.03 -2.08 -19.11
CA THR A 9 -16.32 -3.48 -18.74
C THR A 9 -16.03 -4.50 -19.85
N GLN A 10 -16.00 -4.06 -21.11
CA GLN A 10 -15.79 -4.93 -22.29
C GLN A 10 -14.37 -4.84 -22.86
N ARG A 11 -13.61 -3.79 -22.51
CA ARG A 11 -12.30 -3.49 -23.10
C ARG A 11 -11.29 -4.62 -22.93
N ALA A 12 -11.19 -5.19 -21.74
CA ALA A 12 -10.29 -6.31 -21.46
C ALA A 12 -10.63 -7.58 -22.26
N LYS A 13 -11.89 -7.74 -22.67
CA LYS A 13 -12.34 -8.86 -23.51
C LYS A 13 -12.10 -8.60 -24.99
N LEU A 14 -12.40 -7.39 -25.46
CA LEU A 14 -12.28 -6.99 -26.86
C LEU A 14 -10.82 -6.78 -27.28
N THR A 15 -10.03 -6.16 -26.41
CA THR A 15 -8.62 -5.85 -26.62
C THR A 15 -7.87 -6.33 -25.38
N PRO A 16 -7.61 -7.63 -25.20
CA PRO A 16 -6.99 -8.17 -23.99
C PRO A 16 -5.57 -7.68 -23.74
N MET A 17 -4.91 -7.16 -24.78
CA MET A 17 -3.54 -6.71 -24.78
C MET A 17 -3.41 -5.38 -25.50
N CYS A 18 -2.44 -4.55 -25.10
CA CYS A 18 -2.12 -3.35 -25.85
C CYS A 18 -1.34 -3.70 -27.13
N TYR A 19 -1.62 -2.98 -28.22
CA TYR A 19 -0.92 -3.11 -29.49
C TYR A 19 0.57 -2.72 -29.43
N CYS A 20 1.03 -2.08 -28.35
CA CYS A 20 2.46 -1.88 -28.11
C CYS A 20 3.21 -3.18 -27.77
N GLY A 21 2.50 -4.24 -27.36
CA GLY A 21 3.08 -5.52 -26.93
C GLY A 21 3.72 -5.50 -25.53
N GLN A 22 3.66 -4.39 -24.79
CA GLN A 22 4.37 -4.21 -23.51
C GLN A 22 3.51 -4.50 -22.26
N HIS A 23 2.17 -4.43 -22.37
CA HIS A 23 1.28 -4.64 -21.23
C HIS A 23 -0.08 -5.19 -21.63
N ASN A 24 -0.75 -5.83 -20.68
CA ASN A 24 -2.13 -6.30 -20.84
C ASN A 24 -3.15 -5.17 -20.69
N ASN A 25 -4.42 -5.48 -20.92
CA ASN A 25 -5.55 -4.56 -20.77
C ASN A 25 -6.49 -4.95 -19.63
N LYS A 26 -6.01 -5.62 -18.58
CA LYS A 26 -6.86 -5.99 -17.42
C LYS A 26 -7.45 -4.77 -16.71
N ASP A 27 -6.76 -3.64 -16.77
CA ASP A 27 -7.19 -2.36 -16.20
C ASP A 27 -8.07 -1.52 -17.14
N GLY A 28 -8.36 -2.01 -18.35
CA GLY A 28 -9.24 -1.36 -19.32
C GLY A 28 -8.69 -0.07 -19.94
N LYS A 29 -7.37 0.18 -19.85
CA LYS A 29 -6.72 1.37 -20.40
C LYS A 29 -6.53 1.37 -21.91
N CYS A 30 -6.64 0.22 -22.57
CA CYS A 30 -6.76 0.14 -24.02
C CYS A 30 -8.25 0.21 -24.36
N ALA A 31 -8.68 1.34 -24.90
CA ALA A 31 -10.05 1.64 -25.28
C ALA A 31 -10.20 1.41 -26.80
N PRO A 32 -10.65 0.22 -27.24
CA PRO A 32 -11.03 0.01 -28.63
C PRO A 32 -12.24 0.85 -29.03
N ILE A 33 -12.36 1.14 -30.32
CA ILE A 33 -13.56 1.73 -30.92
C ILE A 33 -14.69 0.69 -30.85
N ALA A 34 -15.91 1.15 -30.58
CA ALA A 34 -17.08 0.30 -30.52
C ALA A 34 -17.35 -0.32 -31.91
N GLY A 35 -17.37 -1.65 -31.99
CA GLY A 35 -17.53 -2.38 -33.25
C GLY A 35 -16.23 -2.61 -34.03
N ASP A 36 -15.10 -2.06 -33.56
CA ASP A 36 -13.80 -2.22 -34.20
C ASP A 36 -12.69 -2.36 -33.15
N PRO A 37 -12.42 -3.59 -32.68
CA PRO A 37 -11.46 -3.83 -31.60
C PRO A 37 -10.00 -3.60 -32.01
N ASP A 38 -9.72 -3.50 -33.31
CA ASP A 38 -8.37 -3.33 -33.85
C ASP A 38 -7.93 -1.87 -33.98
N ARG A 39 -8.85 -0.94 -33.69
CA ARG A 39 -8.58 0.50 -33.65
C ARG A 39 -9.02 1.08 -32.33
N GLY A 40 -8.31 2.09 -31.85
CA GLY A 40 -8.65 2.72 -30.58
C GLY A 40 -7.52 3.52 -29.97
N TYR A 41 -7.60 3.75 -28.67
CA TYR A 41 -6.65 4.57 -27.94
C TYR A 41 -6.19 3.88 -26.65
N CYS A 42 -4.88 3.93 -26.36
CA CYS A 42 -4.33 3.40 -25.13
C CYS A 42 -3.94 4.54 -24.18
N HIS A 43 -4.61 4.62 -23.03
CA HIS A 43 -4.33 5.60 -21.97
C HIS A 43 -2.98 5.38 -21.27
N SER A 44 -2.43 4.15 -21.29
CA SER A 44 -1.08 3.88 -20.75
C SER A 44 0.03 4.34 -21.68
N CYS A 45 -0.18 4.20 -23.00
CA CYS A 45 0.81 4.57 -24.02
C CYS A 45 0.64 6.00 -24.53
N ASP A 46 -0.51 6.62 -24.25
CA ASP A 46 -0.95 7.91 -24.78
C ASP A 46 -0.91 7.97 -26.32
N LYS A 47 -1.41 6.91 -26.97
CA LYS A 47 -1.37 6.75 -28.44
C LYS A 47 -2.61 6.05 -28.98
N PHE A 48 -3.01 6.45 -30.18
CA PHE A 48 -3.93 5.68 -31.01
C PHE A 48 -3.24 4.44 -31.55
N PHE A 49 -3.99 3.35 -31.65
CA PHE A 49 -3.59 2.13 -32.33
C PHE A 49 -4.54 1.92 -33.52
N ASP A 50 -3.97 1.53 -34.66
CA ASP A 50 -4.68 1.43 -35.96
C ASP A 50 -4.22 0.21 -36.77
N SER A 51 -3.81 -0.87 -36.12
CA SER A 51 -3.18 -2.01 -36.80
C SER A 51 -3.51 -3.34 -36.14
N GLY A 52 -4.14 -4.25 -36.88
CA GLY A 52 -4.38 -5.65 -36.50
C GLY A 52 -3.11 -6.51 -36.35
N GLU A 53 -1.90 -5.94 -36.50
CA GLU A 53 -0.65 -6.62 -36.16
C GLU A 53 -0.48 -6.71 -34.64
N LYS A 54 -0.94 -7.83 -34.09
CA LYS A 54 -0.71 -8.20 -32.70
C LYS A 54 0.78 -8.44 -32.49
N LYS A 55 1.51 -7.45 -31.97
CA LYS A 55 2.88 -7.67 -31.49
C LYS A 55 2.85 -8.74 -30.39
N PRO A 56 3.65 -9.82 -30.49
CA PRO A 56 3.70 -10.83 -29.45
C PRO A 56 4.10 -10.20 -28.12
N TYR A 57 3.34 -10.49 -27.07
CA TYR A 57 3.62 -10.00 -25.73
C TYR A 57 4.98 -10.54 -25.28
N THR A 58 5.89 -9.61 -24.99
CA THR A 58 7.08 -9.95 -24.23
C THR A 58 6.85 -9.38 -22.84
N PRO A 59 6.45 -10.20 -21.85
CA PRO A 59 6.34 -9.73 -20.48
C PRO A 59 7.67 -9.10 -20.10
N ASN A 60 7.65 -7.86 -19.63
CA ASN A 60 8.80 -7.29 -18.98
C ASN A 60 8.97 -8.02 -17.62
N LEU A 61 9.63 -9.17 -17.67
CA LEU A 61 9.98 -10.00 -16.52
C LEU A 61 11.17 -9.37 -15.80
N GLN A 62 11.06 -8.10 -15.38
CA GLN A 62 12.04 -7.60 -14.42
C GLN A 62 11.80 -8.35 -13.12
N PRO A 63 12.83 -8.94 -12.52
CA PRO A 63 12.69 -9.50 -11.19
C PRO A 63 12.18 -8.38 -10.26
N PRO A 64 11.23 -8.70 -9.36
CA PRO A 64 10.77 -7.72 -8.39
C PRO A 64 11.96 -7.17 -7.62
N LYS A 65 11.92 -5.87 -7.30
CA LYS A 65 12.95 -5.24 -6.48
C LYS A 65 13.08 -6.04 -5.17
N PRO A 66 14.30 -6.24 -4.64
CA PRO A 66 14.47 -6.86 -3.33
C PRO A 66 13.67 -6.11 -2.25
N THR A 67 13.08 -6.84 -1.29
CA THR A 67 12.41 -6.21 -0.15
C THR A 67 13.45 -5.57 0.78
N ASP A 68 13.22 -4.32 1.16
CA ASP A 68 13.98 -3.60 2.17
C ASP A 68 13.43 -3.90 3.58
N TYR A 69 14.29 -3.80 4.59
CA TYR A 69 13.93 -4.07 5.99
C TYR A 69 14.38 -2.94 6.91
N HIS A 70 13.62 -2.72 7.98
CA HIS A 70 14.04 -1.89 9.10
C HIS A 70 14.88 -2.71 10.10
N PRO A 71 15.80 -2.06 10.82
CA PRO A 71 16.49 -2.67 11.95
C PRO A 71 15.53 -3.17 13.04
N ILE A 72 15.79 -4.34 13.61
CA ILE A 72 14.94 -4.94 14.66
C ILE A 72 14.95 -4.12 15.97
N ASP A 73 16.06 -3.41 16.23
CA ASP A 73 16.21 -2.55 17.41
C ASP A 73 15.20 -1.38 17.42
N PHE A 74 14.60 -1.03 16.28
CA PHE A 74 13.53 -0.04 16.23
C PHE A 74 12.27 -0.55 16.92
N VAL A 75 11.95 -1.83 16.77
CA VAL A 75 10.83 -2.47 17.46
C VAL A 75 11.09 -2.44 18.96
N GLU A 76 12.25 -2.94 19.39
CA GLU A 76 12.64 -2.99 20.80
C GLU A 76 12.60 -1.60 21.45
N LYS A 77 13.19 -0.59 20.81
CA LYS A 77 13.20 0.79 21.30
C LYS A 77 11.78 1.36 21.42
N SER A 78 10.91 1.06 20.46
CA SER A 78 9.52 1.54 20.47
C SER A 78 8.69 0.89 21.59
N CYS A 79 8.98 -0.35 21.97
CA CYS A 79 8.20 -1.09 22.95
C CYS A 79 8.65 -0.89 24.42
N LYS A 80 9.72 -0.11 24.68
CA LYS A 80 10.30 0.02 26.04
C LYS A 80 9.39 0.70 27.06
N ASN A 81 8.72 1.78 26.67
CA ASN A 81 8.08 2.69 27.64
C ASN A 81 6.54 2.65 27.61
N GLN A 82 5.95 2.13 26.52
CA GLN A 82 4.50 1.94 26.32
C GLN A 82 3.66 3.16 26.77
N LYS A 83 4.08 4.37 26.39
CA LYS A 83 3.40 5.62 26.75
C LYS A 83 2.32 6.05 25.76
N ASN A 84 2.14 5.31 24.68
CA ASN A 84 1.15 5.59 23.65
C ASN A 84 -0.31 5.50 24.16
N ASN A 85 -1.21 6.22 23.50
CA ASN A 85 -2.59 6.37 23.94
C ASN A 85 -3.40 5.07 23.80
N LEU A 86 -3.05 4.21 22.83
CA LEU A 86 -3.71 2.92 22.70
C LEU A 86 -3.38 2.00 23.88
N TYR A 87 -2.13 2.04 24.38
CA TYR A 87 -1.76 1.31 25.60
C TYR A 87 -2.55 1.82 26.81
N LYS A 88 -2.62 3.15 27.00
CA LYS A 88 -3.39 3.77 28.09
C LYS A 88 -4.88 3.38 28.06
N PHE A 89 -5.48 3.34 26.88
CA PHE A 89 -6.84 2.85 26.71
C PHE A 89 -6.95 1.34 26.99
N GLY A 90 -5.99 0.54 26.54
CA GLY A 90 -5.97 -0.89 26.82
C GLY A 90 -5.96 -1.19 28.32
N VAL A 91 -5.12 -0.51 29.09
CA VAL A 91 -5.01 -0.71 30.55
C VAL A 91 -6.20 -0.17 31.33
N SER A 92 -7.04 0.70 30.74
CA SER A 92 -8.29 1.12 31.38
C SER A 92 -9.40 0.07 31.27
N ILE A 93 -9.25 -0.92 30.39
CA ILE A 93 -10.22 -2.00 30.15
C ILE A 93 -9.70 -3.35 30.64
N PHE A 94 -8.40 -3.60 30.49
CA PHE A 94 -7.78 -4.90 30.77
C PHE A 94 -6.65 -4.74 31.80
N GLU A 95 -6.27 -5.87 32.43
CA GLU A 95 -5.09 -5.92 33.31
C GLU A 95 -3.82 -5.50 32.56
N GLU A 96 -3.02 -4.64 33.19
CA GLU A 96 -1.85 -4.04 32.59
C GLU A 96 -0.85 -5.08 32.03
N GLU A 97 -0.56 -6.13 32.79
CA GLU A 97 0.37 -7.17 32.36
C GLU A 97 -0.10 -7.91 31.09
N LYS A 98 -1.42 -8.10 30.91
CA LYS A 98 -1.98 -8.69 29.69
C LYS A 98 -1.81 -7.75 28.50
N VAL A 99 -2.08 -6.46 28.69
CA VAL A 99 -1.90 -5.43 27.65
C VAL A 99 -0.44 -5.33 27.24
N LYS A 100 0.46 -5.23 28.21
CA LYS A 100 1.91 -5.17 28.02
C LYS A 100 2.42 -6.38 27.24
N ARG A 101 2.02 -7.58 27.64
CA ARG A 101 2.36 -8.82 26.93
C ARG A 101 1.88 -8.80 25.48
N GLU A 102 0.62 -8.42 25.22
CA GLU A 102 0.09 -8.40 23.85
C GLU A 102 0.79 -7.35 22.98
N PHE A 103 1.12 -6.17 23.53
CA PHE A 103 1.86 -5.14 22.81
C PHE A 103 3.27 -5.61 22.45
N GLN A 104 3.97 -6.26 23.38
CA GLN A 104 5.30 -6.81 23.12
C GLN A 104 5.24 -7.94 22.08
N LEU A 105 4.31 -8.89 22.23
CA LEU A 105 4.17 -10.04 21.34
C LEU A 105 3.83 -9.62 19.90
N ARG A 106 3.05 -8.55 19.73
CA ARG A 106 2.59 -8.09 18.41
C ARG A 106 3.44 -6.95 17.84
N GLY A 107 4.52 -6.55 18.49
CA GLY A 107 5.37 -5.45 18.03
C GLY A 107 4.59 -4.13 17.95
N VAL A 108 3.81 -3.81 18.99
CA VAL A 108 3.08 -2.54 19.11
C VAL A 108 3.82 -1.64 20.09
N GLY A 109 4.26 -0.48 19.61
CA GLY A 109 5.14 0.41 20.36
C GLY A 109 4.75 1.87 20.29
N ASP A 110 5.61 2.71 20.87
CA ASP A 110 5.49 4.15 20.89
C ASP A 110 6.06 4.78 19.61
N ALA A 111 5.33 5.73 19.03
CA ALA A 111 5.81 6.63 18.00
C ALA A 111 5.84 8.07 18.52
N ARG A 112 6.81 8.86 18.05
CA ARG A 112 7.06 10.22 18.55
C ARG A 112 6.54 11.34 17.65
N ILE A 113 5.98 11.01 16.49
CA ILE A 113 5.51 12.02 15.53
C ILE A 113 4.29 12.81 16.05
N TRP A 114 3.46 12.18 16.88
CA TRP A 114 2.41 12.84 17.65
C TRP A 114 2.49 12.36 19.10
N ALA A 115 2.13 13.23 20.04
CA ALA A 115 2.11 12.87 21.46
C ALA A 115 1.15 11.69 21.70
N GLY A 116 1.67 10.57 22.20
CA GLY A 116 0.90 9.36 22.43
C GLY A 116 0.62 8.51 21.18
N ALA A 117 1.30 8.76 20.06
CA ALA A 117 1.14 7.94 18.85
C ALA A 117 1.63 6.49 19.06
N THR A 118 1.00 5.58 18.34
CA THR A 118 1.26 4.13 18.37
C THR A 118 1.84 3.70 17.03
N ILE A 119 2.87 2.85 17.04
CA ILE A 119 3.38 2.16 15.85
C ILE A 119 3.04 0.67 15.91
N PHE A 120 2.57 0.12 14.79
CA PHE A 120 2.36 -1.30 14.57
C PHE A 120 3.42 -1.80 13.59
N TRP A 121 4.31 -2.68 14.06
CA TRP A 121 5.34 -3.27 13.24
C TRP A 121 4.83 -4.52 12.52
N GLN A 122 5.19 -4.66 11.24
CA GLN A 122 5.04 -5.90 10.49
C GLN A 122 6.38 -6.62 10.48
N ILE A 123 6.43 -7.76 11.16
CA ILE A 123 7.61 -8.61 11.27
C ILE A 123 7.27 -9.92 10.54
N ASP A 124 8.17 -10.39 9.69
CA ASP A 124 7.97 -11.65 8.97
C ASP A 124 8.46 -12.87 9.77
N ASN A 125 8.23 -14.06 9.22
CA ASN A 125 8.55 -15.33 9.88
C ASN A 125 10.07 -15.55 10.09
N LEU A 126 10.93 -14.70 9.51
CA LEU A 126 12.38 -14.71 9.72
C LEU A 126 12.82 -13.58 10.68
N ASN A 127 11.88 -13.00 11.44
CA ASN A 127 12.10 -11.88 12.36
C ASN A 127 12.65 -10.61 11.68
N ARG A 128 12.34 -10.39 10.40
CA ARG A 128 12.74 -9.18 9.69
C ARG A 128 11.62 -8.17 9.67
N VAL A 129 11.94 -6.91 9.96
CA VAL A 129 10.95 -5.83 10.06
C VAL A 129 10.67 -5.26 8.68
N ARG A 130 9.51 -5.56 8.10
CA ARG A 130 9.15 -5.13 6.74
C ARG A 130 8.52 -3.75 6.69
N TYR A 131 7.76 -3.41 7.73
CA TYR A 131 6.88 -2.24 7.69
C TYR A 131 6.56 -1.74 9.09
N GLY A 132 6.17 -0.48 9.19
CA GLY A 132 5.66 0.12 10.42
C GLY A 132 4.56 1.12 10.11
N LYS A 133 3.37 0.91 10.66
CA LYS A 133 2.23 1.81 10.51
C LYS A 133 2.04 2.63 11.78
N VAL A 134 2.04 3.94 11.66
CA VAL A 134 1.87 4.87 12.79
C VAL A 134 0.47 5.44 12.78
N MET A 135 -0.19 5.46 13.94
CA MET A 135 -1.52 6.05 14.14
C MET A 135 -1.61 6.75 15.49
N LEU A 136 -2.47 7.78 15.58
CA LEU A 136 -2.86 8.37 16.86
C LEU A 136 -4.24 7.88 17.30
N TYR A 137 -4.33 7.52 18.58
CA TYR A 137 -5.55 7.13 19.25
C TYR A 137 -5.88 8.11 20.37
N ASP A 138 -7.16 8.25 20.66
CA ASP A 138 -7.66 8.89 21.86
C ASP A 138 -7.52 7.93 23.05
N SER A 139 -6.94 8.40 24.16
CA SER A 139 -6.61 7.54 25.31
C SER A 139 -7.81 7.12 26.14
N PHE A 140 -8.96 7.78 26.01
CA PHE A 140 -10.17 7.49 26.79
C PHE A 140 -11.13 6.57 26.03
N THR A 141 -11.26 6.79 24.73
CA THR A 141 -12.24 6.10 23.87
C THR A 141 -11.63 5.00 23.02
N GLY A 142 -10.29 4.98 22.85
CA GLY A 142 -9.60 4.06 21.96
C GLY A 142 -9.88 4.30 20.47
N LYS A 143 -10.58 5.39 20.13
CA LYS A 143 -10.90 5.75 18.74
C LYS A 143 -9.70 6.43 18.09
N ARG A 144 -9.56 6.28 16.76
CA ARG A 144 -8.55 7.01 15.99
C ARG A 144 -8.85 8.50 15.97
N VAL A 145 -7.82 9.32 16.17
CA VAL A 145 -7.93 10.78 16.07
C VAL A 145 -7.85 11.19 14.60
N LYS A 146 -8.94 11.76 14.07
CA LYS A 146 -9.07 12.17 12.67
C LYS A 146 -9.22 13.67 12.45
N GLU A 147 -9.36 14.43 13.53
CA GLU A 147 -9.49 15.89 13.52
C GLU A 147 -8.30 16.52 14.24
N PRO A 148 -7.82 17.69 13.80
CA PRO A 148 -8.27 18.45 12.61
C PRO A 148 -7.83 17.81 11.27
N PHE A 149 -7.08 16.70 11.31
CA PHE A 149 -6.74 15.88 10.16
C PHE A 149 -6.44 14.44 10.57
N ASN A 150 -6.35 13.54 9.60
CA ASN A 150 -6.06 12.13 9.85
C ASN A 150 -4.61 11.92 10.33
N HIS A 151 -4.44 11.46 11.57
CA HIS A 151 -3.13 11.19 12.16
C HIS A 151 -2.69 9.75 11.88
N PHE A 152 -2.33 9.47 10.63
CA PHE A 152 -1.68 8.21 10.26
C PHE A 152 -0.54 8.45 9.27
N THR A 153 0.49 7.62 9.34
CA THR A 153 1.61 7.63 8.40
C THR A 153 2.34 6.29 8.46
N ASN A 154 3.36 6.12 7.63
CA ASN A 154 4.22 4.95 7.62
C ASN A 154 5.63 5.33 8.05
N ILE A 155 6.33 4.42 8.71
CA ILE A 155 7.66 4.69 9.26
C ILE A 155 8.68 5.08 8.17
N HIS A 156 8.63 4.46 6.99
CA HIS A 156 9.52 4.82 5.87
C HIS A 156 9.26 6.25 5.36
N SER A 157 8.03 6.74 5.43
CA SER A 157 7.67 8.13 5.11
C SER A 157 8.22 9.10 6.17
N ILE A 158 8.10 8.76 7.46
CA ILE A 158 8.69 9.55 8.57
C ILE A 158 10.21 9.65 8.40
N MET A 159 10.87 8.54 8.07
CA MET A 159 12.32 8.45 7.88
C MET A 159 12.80 8.99 6.52
N LYS A 160 11.88 9.40 5.63
CA LYS A 160 12.18 9.90 4.29
C LYS A 160 13.01 8.91 3.45
N LEU A 161 12.77 7.61 3.60
CA LEU A 161 13.44 6.57 2.82
C LEU A 161 12.88 6.53 1.40
N LYS A 162 13.63 7.09 0.45
CA LYS A 162 13.27 7.03 -0.98
C LYS A 162 13.34 5.60 -1.48
N ASP A 163 12.36 5.23 -2.30
CA ASP A 163 12.27 3.92 -2.97
C ASP A 163 12.25 2.71 -2.03
N PHE A 164 11.90 2.88 -0.74
CA PHE A 164 11.82 1.77 0.21
C PHE A 164 10.77 0.75 -0.24
N ASN A 165 11.23 -0.46 -0.55
CA ASN A 165 10.40 -1.53 -1.08
C ASN A 165 10.01 -2.51 0.02
N TYR A 166 8.84 -2.31 0.61
CA TYR A 166 8.29 -3.22 1.63
C TYR A 166 7.42 -4.35 1.05
N LYS A 167 7.30 -4.43 -0.29
CA LYS A 167 6.46 -5.41 -1.00
C LYS A 167 7.18 -6.74 -1.21
#